data_AF-A0AAP0G4U3-F1
#
_entry.id   AF-A0AAP0G4U3-F1
#
_cell.length_a   1.000
_cell.length_b   1.000
_cell.length_c   1.000
_cell.angle_alpha   90.00
_cell.angle_beta   90.00
_cell.angle_gamma   90.00
#
_symmetry.space_group_name_H-M   'P 1'
#
loop_
_entity.id
_entity.type
_entity.pdbx_description
1 polymer ?
#
loop_
_entity_poly.entity_id
_entity_poly.type
_entity_poly.pdbx_seq_one_letter_code
_entity_poly.pdbx_strand_id
1 'polypeptide(L)'
;MQSNTTPKKAKWAISESIKFVDKVRLKFAPYWSAHIVDTFDVLGDGHCGYRIISQALNVIVGWAQVRVDLQWKLENRSVLYGLIFGRQRYEELLLFVQYTKTLASFSKWMTMSDMRLIISSFYNIALVH
;
A
#
# COMPACT_ATOMS: atom_id res chain seq x y z
N MET A 1 -6.89 45.12 -0.22
CA MET A 1 -5.80 44.21 -0.66
C MET A 1 -5.79 43.02 0.29
N GLN A 2 -6.35 41.87 -0.10
CA GLN A 2 -6.28 40.67 0.74
C GLN A 2 -4.87 40.07 0.61
N SER A 3 -4.10 40.06 1.70
CA SER A 3 -2.77 39.45 1.72
C SER A 3 -2.92 37.93 1.64
N ASN A 4 -2.60 37.39 0.47
CA ASN A 4 -2.60 35.97 0.17
C ASN A 4 -1.39 35.30 0.84
N THR A 5 -1.42 35.16 2.17
CA THR A 5 -0.36 34.52 2.94
C THR A 5 -0.68 33.04 3.09
N THR A 6 -0.22 32.21 2.16
CA THR A 6 -0.16 30.76 2.38
C THR A 6 0.66 30.51 3.66
N PRO A 7 0.14 29.79 4.68
CA PRO A 7 0.80 29.64 5.97
C PRO A 7 2.18 28.97 5.80
N LYS A 8 3.20 29.49 6.51
CA LYS A 8 4.60 29.03 6.43
C LYS A 8 4.76 27.50 6.57
N LYS A 9 3.91 26.87 7.40
CA LYS A 9 3.86 25.40 7.57
C LYS A 9 3.48 24.66 6.28
N ALA A 10 2.51 25.18 5.52
CA ALA A 10 2.10 24.58 4.25
C ALA A 10 3.22 24.71 3.19
N LYS A 11 3.90 25.87 3.13
CA LYS A 11 5.06 26.04 2.24
C LYS A 11 6.22 25.10 2.57
N TRP A 12 6.50 24.88 3.85
CA TRP A 12 7.52 23.94 4.29
C TRP A 12 7.15 22.48 3.95
N ALA A 13 5.92 22.07 4.23
CA ALA A 13 5.43 20.73 3.90
C ALA A 13 5.49 20.44 2.39
N ILE A 14 5.07 21.40 1.55
CA ILE A 14 5.17 21.29 0.08
C ILE A 14 6.64 21.13 -0.36
N SER A 15 7.56 21.92 0.21
CA SER A 15 8.98 21.81 -0.10
C SER A 15 9.58 20.46 0.29
N GLU A 16 9.12 19.86 1.38
CA GLU A 16 9.59 18.56 1.86
C GLU A 16 9.04 17.42 0.99
N SER A 17 7.76 17.49 0.60
CA SER A 17 7.15 16.56 -0.36
C SER A 17 7.85 16.58 -1.72
N ILE A 18 8.20 17.77 -2.25
CA ILE A 18 8.95 17.89 -3.51
C ILE A 18 10.33 17.22 -3.39
N LYS A 19 11.08 17.49 -2.31
CA LYS A 19 12.39 16.86 -2.06
C LYS A 19 12.30 15.34 -1.93
N PHE A 20 11.21 14.84 -1.34
CA PHE A 20 10.94 13.41 -1.23
C PHE A 20 10.71 12.78 -2.61
N VAL A 21 9.83 13.37 -3.44
CA VAL A 21 9.55 12.91 -4.81
C VAL A 21 10.83 12.86 -5.63
N ASP A 22 11.65 13.92 -5.59
CA ASP A 22 12.91 13.99 -6.34
C ASP A 22 13.87 12.90 -5.88
N LYS A 23 14.01 12.69 -4.57
CA LYS A 23 14.85 11.63 -4.01
C LYS A 23 14.37 10.23 -4.41
N VAL A 24 13.05 10.01 -4.48
CA VAL A 24 12.48 8.74 -4.96
C VAL A 24 12.77 8.55 -6.44
N ARG A 25 12.53 9.57 -7.27
CA ARG A 25 12.78 9.53 -8.72
C ARG A 25 14.24 9.23 -9.06
N LEU A 26 15.19 9.74 -8.27
CA LEU A 26 16.62 9.47 -8.45
C LEU A 26 17.02 8.03 -8.13
N LYS A 27 16.19 7.24 -7.44
CA LYS A 27 16.45 5.81 -7.18
C LYS A 27 16.06 4.91 -8.35
N PHE A 28 15.28 5.42 -9.29
CA PHE A 28 14.87 4.68 -10.48
C PHE A 28 15.72 5.08 -11.68
N ALA A 29 15.91 4.15 -12.62
CA ALA A 29 16.56 4.49 -13.89
C ALA A 29 15.76 5.61 -14.59
N PRO A 30 16.41 6.54 -15.32
CA PRO A 30 15.74 7.71 -15.89
C PRO A 30 14.47 7.40 -16.70
N TYR A 31 14.46 6.25 -17.38
CA TYR A 31 13.29 5.74 -18.08
C TYR A 31 12.07 5.56 -17.16
N TRP A 32 12.23 4.89 -16.02
CA TRP A 32 11.14 4.66 -15.06
C TRP A 32 10.75 5.94 -14.32
N SER A 33 11.69 6.83 -14.03
CA SER A 33 11.44 8.07 -13.29
C SER A 33 10.46 9.00 -14.01
N ALA A 34 10.46 8.99 -15.34
CA ALA A 34 9.52 9.76 -16.16
C ALA A 34 8.06 9.26 -16.05
N HIS A 35 7.87 8.00 -15.63
CA HIS A 35 6.55 7.39 -15.47
C HIS A 35 6.00 7.47 -14.03
N ILE A 36 6.76 8.06 -13.09
CA ILE A 36 6.29 8.25 -11.72
C ILE A 36 5.36 9.46 -11.66
N VAL A 37 4.06 9.18 -11.60
CA VAL A 37 2.99 10.18 -11.50
C VAL A 37 2.89 10.76 -10.08
N ASP A 38 2.97 9.91 -9.06
CA ASP A 38 2.82 10.32 -7.67
C ASP A 38 3.68 9.48 -6.73
N THR A 39 3.97 10.01 -5.54
CA THR A 39 4.67 9.31 -4.46
C THR A 39 4.02 9.64 -3.14
N PHE A 40 3.76 8.62 -2.33
CA PHE A 40 3.15 8.79 -1.03
C PHE A 40 4.12 8.40 0.07
N ASP A 41 4.39 9.32 0.99
CA ASP A 41 5.08 9.02 2.23
C ASP A 41 4.05 8.61 3.30
N VAL A 42 4.07 7.34 3.67
CA VAL A 42 3.09 6.74 4.60
C VAL A 42 3.76 6.33 5.90
N LEU A 43 3.00 6.38 6.99
CA LEU A 43 3.49 5.97 8.32
C LEU A 43 3.99 4.53 8.32
N GLY A 44 5.21 4.32 8.83
CA GLY A 44 5.86 3.02 9.01
C GLY A 44 5.38 2.22 10.22
N ASP A 45 4.08 2.24 10.51
CA ASP A 45 3.45 1.68 11.72
C ASP A 45 3.02 0.20 11.58
N GLY A 46 3.60 -0.53 10.61
CA GLY A 46 3.16 -1.88 10.26
C GLY A 46 1.89 -1.94 9.40
N HIS A 47 1.25 -0.79 9.14
CA HIS A 47 0.13 -0.67 8.20
C HIS A 47 0.53 0.04 6.90
N CYS A 48 1.79 0.45 6.74
CA CYS A 48 2.30 1.19 5.57
C CYS A 48 1.87 0.58 4.23
N GLY A 49 1.96 -0.74 4.09
CA GLY A 49 1.51 -1.45 2.88
C GLY A 49 0.02 -1.30 2.58
N TYR A 50 -0.84 -1.21 3.59
CA TYR A 50 -2.28 -0.99 3.39
C TYR A 50 -2.57 0.49 3.15
N ARG A 51 -1.83 1.39 3.82
CA ARG A 51 -1.92 2.84 3.65
C ARG A 51 -1.57 3.26 2.24
N ILE A 52 -0.49 2.71 1.66
CA ILE A 52 -0.07 3.05 0.30
C ILE A 52 -1.13 2.66 -0.73
N ILE A 53 -1.74 1.47 -0.60
CA ILE A 53 -2.84 1.04 -1.48
C ILE A 53 -4.05 1.95 -1.32
N SER A 54 -4.44 2.25 -0.08
CA SER A 54 -5.57 3.14 0.20
C SER A 54 -5.37 4.54 -0.39
N GLN A 55 -4.16 5.12 -0.28
CA GLN A 55 -3.87 6.43 -0.84
C GLN A 55 -3.80 6.39 -2.38
N ALA A 56 -3.09 5.42 -2.95
CA ALA A 56 -2.96 5.29 -4.41
C ALA A 56 -4.32 5.07 -5.10
N LEU A 57 -5.26 4.39 -4.44
CA LEU A 57 -6.59 4.10 -4.98
C LEU A 57 -7.69 5.05 -4.46
N ASN A 58 -7.35 6.06 -3.66
CA ASN A 58 -8.30 6.97 -3.03
C ASN A 58 -9.43 6.26 -2.24
N VAL A 59 -9.11 5.17 -1.54
CA VAL A 59 -10.05 4.45 -0.67
C VAL A 59 -10.38 5.32 0.53
N ILE A 60 -11.60 5.89 0.54
CA ILE A 60 -12.06 6.91 1.51
C ILE A 60 -11.96 6.43 2.96
N VAL A 61 -12.29 5.17 3.22
CA VAL A 61 -12.30 4.58 4.58
C VAL A 61 -10.88 4.30 5.09
N GLY A 62 -9.87 4.35 4.21
CA GLY A 62 -8.47 4.22 4.59
C GLY A 62 -7.93 2.79 4.54
N TRP A 63 -6.76 2.61 5.17
CA TRP A 63 -6.02 1.34 5.20
C TRP A 63 -6.79 0.18 5.85
N ALA A 64 -7.71 0.47 6.77
CA ALA A 64 -8.51 -0.54 7.45
C ALA A 64 -9.48 -1.22 6.48
N GLN A 65 -10.07 -0.46 5.55
CA GLN A 65 -10.92 -1.02 4.50
C GLN A 65 -10.13 -1.93 3.57
N VAL A 66 -8.90 -1.55 3.23
CA VAL A 66 -8.03 -2.40 2.40
C VAL A 66 -7.81 -3.76 3.07
N ARG A 67 -7.65 -3.81 4.40
CA ARG A 67 -7.57 -5.09 5.12
C ARG A 67 -8.85 -5.91 5.03
N VAL A 68 -9.99 -5.29 5.30
CA VAL A 68 -11.32 -5.94 5.24
C VAL A 68 -11.56 -6.53 3.86
N ASP A 69 -11.26 -5.77 2.81
CA ASP A 69 -11.41 -6.18 1.42
C ASP A 69 -10.56 -7.41 1.07
N LEU A 70 -9.29 -7.43 1.50
CA LEU A 70 -8.40 -8.57 1.26
C LEU A 70 -8.79 -9.80 2.08
N GLN A 71 -9.23 -9.60 3.33
CA GLN A 71 -9.78 -10.68 4.15
C GLN A 71 -11.01 -11.31 3.48
N TRP A 72 -11.98 -10.48 3.09
CA TRP A 72 -13.17 -10.93 2.38
C TRP A 72 -12.81 -11.69 1.10
N LYS A 73 -11.82 -11.21 0.33
CA LYS A 73 -11.36 -11.88 -0.90
C LYS A 73 -10.81 -13.28 -0.62
N LEU A 74 -9.95 -13.41 0.39
CA LEU A 74 -9.35 -14.68 0.77
C LEU A 74 -10.42 -15.67 1.25
N GLU A 75 -11.34 -15.23 2.09
CA GLU A 75 -12.43 -16.08 2.61
C GLU A 75 -13.37 -16.56 1.50
N ASN A 76 -13.81 -15.65 0.61
CA ASN A 76 -14.73 -15.98 -0.50
C ASN A 76 -14.11 -16.81 -1.63
N ARG A 77 -12.78 -16.92 -1.67
CA ARG A 77 -12.03 -17.68 -2.67
C ARG A 77 -11.07 -18.67 -2.01
N SER A 78 -11.42 -19.14 -0.82
CA SER A 78 -10.57 -20.01 0.01
C SER A 78 -10.12 -21.29 -0.69
N VAL A 79 -11.00 -21.94 -1.46
CA VAL A 79 -10.65 -23.13 -2.26
C VAL A 79 -9.60 -22.77 -3.33
N LEU A 80 -9.82 -21.69 -4.08
CA LEU A 80 -8.92 -21.25 -5.15
C LEU A 80 -7.54 -20.88 -4.59
N TYR A 81 -7.48 -20.06 -3.54
CA TYR A 81 -6.19 -19.67 -2.97
C TYR A 81 -5.51 -20.80 -2.22
N GLY A 82 -6.27 -21.74 -1.64
CA GLY A 82 -5.72 -23.00 -1.11
C GLY A 82 -5.08 -23.88 -2.19
N LEU A 83 -5.61 -23.87 -3.41
CA LEU A 83 -5.00 -24.56 -4.56
C LEU A 83 -3.76 -23.83 -5.09
N ILE A 84 -3.82 -22.50 -5.21
CA ILE A 84 -2.71 -21.70 -5.78
C ILE A 84 -1.49 -21.68 -4.83
N PHE A 85 -1.72 -21.47 -3.54
CA PHE A 85 -0.63 -21.28 -2.57
C PHE A 85 -0.33 -22.53 -1.73
N GLY A 86 -1.23 -23.51 -1.73
CA GLY A 86 -1.25 -24.57 -0.74
C GLY A 86 -1.99 -24.17 0.54
N ARG A 87 -2.54 -25.16 1.23
CA ARG A 87 -3.42 -24.96 2.39
C ARG A 87 -2.76 -24.18 3.54
N GLN A 88 -1.54 -24.56 3.91
CA GLN A 88 -0.79 -23.90 4.98
C GLN A 88 -0.54 -22.42 4.66
N ARG A 89 -0.07 -22.13 3.44
CA ARG A 89 0.24 -20.76 3.06
C ARG A 89 -0.99 -19.88 2.97
N TYR A 90 -2.10 -20.41 2.45
CA TYR A 90 -3.38 -19.72 2.48
C TYR A 90 -3.79 -19.32 3.90
N GLU A 91 -3.63 -20.22 4.88
CA GLU A 91 -3.99 -19.95 6.28
C GLU A 91 -3.10 -18.86 6.88
N GLU A 92 -1.78 -18.90 6.63
CA GLU A 92 -0.88 -17.81 7.00
C GLU A 92 -1.31 -16.47 6.42
N LEU A 93 -1.65 -16.44 5.12
CA LEU A 93 -2.09 -15.23 4.43
C LEU A 93 -3.39 -14.68 5.02
N LEU A 94 -4.34 -15.55 5.36
CA LEU A 94 -5.57 -15.16 6.03
C LEU A 94 -5.30 -14.57 7.43
N LEU A 95 -4.37 -15.17 8.18
CA LEU A 95 -3.96 -14.63 9.48
C LEU A 95 -3.29 -13.27 9.37
N PHE A 96 -2.54 -12.99 8.31
CA PHE A 96 -1.86 -11.70 8.12
C PHE A 96 -2.80 -10.54 7.84
N VAL A 97 -3.96 -10.80 7.21
CA VAL A 97 -4.96 -9.76 6.93
C VAL A 97 -5.94 -9.57 8.10
N GLN A 98 -6.14 -10.59 8.94
CA GLN A 98 -7.04 -10.55 10.10
C GLN A 98 -6.50 -9.63 11.21
N TYR A 99 -7.35 -8.70 11.67
CA TYR A 99 -7.03 -7.71 12.71
C TYR A 99 -6.77 -8.32 14.10
N THR A 100 -7.37 -9.48 14.39
CA THR A 100 -7.48 -10.05 15.75
C THR A 100 -6.27 -10.86 16.20
N LYS A 101 -5.32 -11.16 15.31
CA LYS A 101 -4.08 -11.85 15.66
C LYS A 101 -2.90 -10.89 15.53
N THR A 102 -2.16 -10.75 16.61
CA THR A 102 -1.01 -9.85 16.83
C THR A 102 0.21 -10.10 15.93
N LEU A 103 0.05 -10.86 14.83
CA LEU A 103 1.12 -11.35 13.96
C LEU A 103 1.33 -10.51 12.69
N ALA A 104 0.87 -9.26 12.65
CA ALA A 104 1.36 -8.33 11.63
C ALA A 104 2.81 -7.86 11.94
N SER A 105 3.67 -8.78 12.38
CA SER A 105 5.12 -8.56 12.55
C SER A 105 5.86 -8.91 11.26
N PHE A 106 5.47 -8.33 10.12
CA PHE A 106 6.37 -8.35 8.98
C PHE A 106 6.35 -6.99 8.31
N SER A 107 7.43 -6.24 8.54
CA SER A 107 7.82 -5.03 7.81
C SER A 107 7.94 -5.22 6.29
N LYS A 108 7.65 -6.42 5.78
CA LYS A 108 7.85 -6.88 4.41
C LYS A 108 6.60 -7.48 3.77
N TRP A 109 5.41 -7.26 4.34
CA TRP A 109 4.15 -7.81 3.79
C TRP A 109 3.93 -7.50 2.30
N MET A 110 4.28 -6.29 1.84
CA MET A 110 4.19 -5.90 0.42
C MET A 110 5.22 -6.60 -0.48
N THR A 111 6.32 -7.13 0.07
CA THR A 111 7.35 -7.83 -0.70
C THR A 111 6.99 -9.29 -0.94
N MET A 112 5.92 -9.80 -0.33
CA MET A 112 5.46 -11.17 -0.54
C MET A 112 4.65 -11.25 -1.85
N SER A 113 5.10 -12.07 -2.79
CA SER A 113 4.51 -12.15 -4.14
C SER A 113 3.05 -12.63 -4.16
N ASP A 114 2.68 -13.49 -3.23
CA ASP A 114 1.32 -13.97 -3.01
C ASP A 114 0.36 -12.85 -2.58
N MET A 115 0.79 -11.97 -1.68
CA MET A 115 0.01 -10.79 -1.29
C MET A 115 -0.17 -9.82 -2.44
N ARG A 116 0.88 -9.60 -3.24
CA ARG A 116 0.77 -8.83 -4.49
C ARG A 116 -0.27 -9.43 -5.42
N LEU A 117 -0.30 -10.75 -5.59
CA LEU A 117 -1.30 -11.43 -6.42
C LEU A 117 -2.72 -11.18 -5.89
N ILE A 118 -2.93 -11.34 -4.58
CA ILE A 118 -4.25 -11.14 -3.96
C ILE A 118 -4.72 -9.70 -4.18
N ILE A 119 -3.90 -8.70 -3.87
CA ILE A 119 -4.23 -7.27 -4.03
C ILE A 119 -4.51 -6.94 -5.51
N SER A 120 -3.62 -7.39 -6.40
CA SER A 120 -3.77 -7.19 -7.85
C SER A 120 -5.09 -7.78 -8.35
N SER A 121 -5.44 -8.98 -7.89
CA SER A 121 -6.69 -9.66 -8.27
C SER A 121 -7.95 -9.07 -7.63
N PHE A 122 -7.83 -8.28 -6.58
CA PHE A 122 -8.96 -7.64 -5.91
C PHE A 122 -9.24 -6.26 -6.52
N TYR A 123 -8.22 -5.42 -6.58
CA TYR A 123 -8.35 -4.04 -7.06
C TYR A 123 -8.13 -3.89 -8.56
N ASN A 124 -7.79 -4.98 -9.26
CA ASN A 124 -7.46 -4.98 -10.69
C ASN A 124 -6.32 -4.01 -11.02
N ILE A 125 -5.22 -4.11 -10.26
CA ILE A 125 -4.03 -3.27 -10.42
C ILE A 125 -2.78 -4.12 -10.62
N ALA A 126 -1.73 -3.53 -11.19
CA ALA A 126 -0.40 -4.13 -11.19
C ALA A 126 0.44 -3.55 -10.04
N LEU A 127 0.96 -4.42 -9.18
CA LEU A 127 1.91 -4.03 -8.13
C LEU A 127 3.32 -4.46 -8.49
N VAL A 128 4.29 -3.57 -8.29
CA VAL A 128 5.72 -3.80 -8.48
C VAL A 128 6.46 -3.33 -7.22
N HIS A 129 7.43 -4.11 -6.76
CA HIS A 129 8.31 -3.80 -5.62
C HIS A 129 9.75 -4.13 -6.03
#